data_AF-Q66S78-F1
#
_entry.id   AF-Q66S78-F1
#
_cell.length_a   1.000
_cell.length_b   1.000
_cell.length_c   1.000
_cell.angle_alpha   90.00
_cell.angle_beta   90.00
_cell.angle_gamma   90.00
#
_symmetry.space_group_name_H-M   'P 1'
#
loop_
_entity.id
_entity.type
_entity.pdbx_description
1 polymer ?
#
loop_
_entity_poly.entity_id
_entity_poly.type
_entity_poly.pdbx_seq_one_letter_code
_entity_poly.pdbx_strand_id
1 'polypeptide(L)'
;MRLNIFAIFTIKAILASLTKTASNIRDCPCSDEHQDGCGSSSHSICTCKNPQVDNIFFRQCFAEATGRSNECYENCGMNIHCFDGCLASFKEEMKECPCMENCPLGCPCENRDICGPNITAMCQSVDFSYSISASGHNKENRHYTTPARTTSPFLYRAGFSIMNGEVYIFGGSQDSKKIVKIEQCAIDDTGKRLISTFYSYLGSLVTLKENSEKIILCNSYYDKLKCESFDGSTTVAIAETKEQHAYACMSINEQGRATIIAGQETSSVEILETRFFIKIFKILIIIFSGWQNAQSHLAGNIFMHTCAALPNGLVTVGGNVIGTGDLKNVYLFRNGQWSVVGQMQNV
;
A
#
# COMPACT_ATOMS: atom_id res chain seq x y z
N MET A 1 -23.76 12.41 -0.53
CA MET A 1 -24.04 10.97 -0.82
C MET A 1 -23.24 10.16 0.18
N ARG A 2 -23.91 9.55 1.16
CA ARG A 2 -23.27 8.84 2.28
C ARG A 2 -22.59 7.57 1.75
N LEU A 3 -21.27 7.50 1.77
CA LEU A 3 -20.54 6.27 1.46
C LEU A 3 -20.86 5.24 2.55
N ASN A 4 -21.48 4.13 2.15
CA ASN A 4 -21.61 2.95 2.99
C ASN A 4 -20.21 2.34 3.23
N ILE A 5 -19.73 2.48 4.46
CA ILE A 5 -18.41 2.04 4.96
C ILE A 5 -18.26 0.50 4.94
N PHE A 6 -19.36 -0.25 4.77
CA PHE A 6 -19.35 -1.72 4.75
C PHE A 6 -18.55 -2.37 3.61
N ALA A 7 -18.21 -1.65 2.53
CA ALA A 7 -17.42 -2.20 1.43
C ALA A 7 -15.90 -2.10 1.62
N ILE A 8 -15.42 -1.46 2.70
CA ILE A 8 -13.99 -1.27 2.95
C ILE A 8 -13.34 -2.51 3.58
N PHE A 9 -14.13 -3.41 4.19
CA PHE A 9 -13.63 -4.60 4.90
C PHE A 9 -13.09 -5.74 4.01
N THR A 10 -13.05 -5.57 2.69
CA THR A 10 -12.41 -6.53 1.76
C THR A 10 -11.38 -5.90 0.83
N ILE A 11 -11.10 -4.60 0.98
CA ILE A 11 -10.09 -3.90 0.18
C ILE A 11 -8.79 -3.89 0.98
N LYS A 12 -7.94 -4.91 0.79
CA LYS A 12 -6.50 -4.78 1.10
C LYS A 12 -5.93 -3.76 0.11
N ALA A 13 -6.04 -2.47 0.46
CA ALA A 13 -5.41 -1.38 -0.25
C ALA A 13 -3.89 -1.51 -0.15
N ILE A 14 -3.20 -1.42 -1.28
CA ILE A 14 -1.73 -1.39 -1.32
C ILE A 14 -1.30 0.00 -0.87
N LEU A 15 -0.67 0.12 0.30
CA LEU A 15 0.12 1.30 0.66
C LEU A 15 1.56 1.04 0.22
N ALA A 16 2.02 1.71 -0.83
CA ALA A 16 3.42 1.68 -1.23
C ALA A 16 3.96 3.10 -1.41
N SER A 17 4.99 3.43 -0.63
CA SER A 17 5.89 4.54 -0.92
C SER A 17 6.84 4.09 -2.03
N LEU A 18 6.63 4.63 -3.24
CA LEU A 18 7.53 4.47 -4.38
C LEU A 18 8.66 5.50 -4.24
N THR A 19 9.83 5.05 -3.81
CA THR A 19 11.08 5.83 -3.91
C THR A 19 11.94 5.28 -5.03
N LYS A 20 11.58 5.61 -6.28
CA LYS A 20 12.51 6.00 -7.35
C LYS A 20 11.74 6.33 -8.63
N THR A 21 12.00 7.52 -9.16
CA THR A 21 11.53 8.11 -10.43
C THR A 21 10.03 8.05 -10.62
N ALA A 22 9.35 9.08 -10.13
CA ALA A 22 7.96 9.31 -10.39
C ALA A 22 7.73 9.62 -11.87
N SER A 23 7.09 8.67 -12.55
CA SER A 23 6.44 8.90 -13.83
C SER A 23 5.04 9.48 -13.58
N ASN A 24 4.68 10.39 -14.48
CA ASN A 24 3.52 11.25 -14.49
C ASN A 24 2.19 10.46 -14.37
N ILE A 25 1.27 10.92 -13.53
CA ILE A 25 0.08 10.15 -13.11
C ILE A 25 -1.02 10.10 -14.17
N ARG A 26 -1.02 11.06 -15.10
CA ARG A 26 -1.87 11.07 -16.29
C ARG A 26 -1.17 10.52 -17.54
N ASP A 27 0.15 10.38 -17.51
CA ASP A 27 0.87 9.48 -18.43
C ASP A 27 0.96 8.07 -17.84
N CYS A 28 0.21 7.77 -16.78
CA CYS A 28 0.09 6.40 -16.37
C CYS A 28 -0.75 5.67 -17.42
N PRO A 29 -0.30 4.50 -17.89
CA PRO A 29 -1.16 3.65 -18.69
C PRO A 29 -2.52 3.48 -17.99
N CYS A 30 -3.60 3.39 -18.79
CA CYS A 30 -4.93 2.92 -18.38
C CYS A 30 -5.87 3.94 -17.76
N SER A 31 -5.63 5.25 -17.90
CA SER A 31 -6.61 6.28 -17.56
C SER A 31 -7.73 6.37 -18.60
N ASP A 32 -8.81 7.11 -18.29
CA ASP A 32 -9.92 7.39 -19.21
C ASP A 32 -9.45 8.03 -20.55
N GLU A 33 -8.30 8.71 -20.55
CA GLU A 33 -7.73 9.40 -21.72
C GLU A 33 -6.67 8.55 -22.49
N HIS A 34 -6.23 7.40 -21.94
CA HIS A 34 -5.19 6.54 -22.55
C HIS A 34 -5.49 5.04 -22.40
N GLN A 35 -6.48 4.56 -23.18
CA GLN A 35 -6.88 3.15 -23.19
C GLN A 35 -5.82 2.21 -23.81
N ASP A 36 -4.88 2.73 -24.61
CA ASP A 36 -3.86 1.96 -25.35
C ASP A 36 -2.41 2.15 -24.85
N GLY A 37 -2.21 2.72 -23.64
CA GLY A 37 -0.87 2.94 -23.07
C GLY A 37 -0.10 4.13 -23.67
N CYS A 38 1.08 4.42 -23.11
CA CYS A 38 1.83 5.65 -23.38
C CYS A 38 2.43 5.67 -24.78
N GLY A 39 1.87 6.49 -25.68
CA GLY A 39 2.49 6.83 -26.96
C GLY A 39 3.80 7.61 -26.77
N SER A 40 4.75 7.37 -27.68
CA SER A 40 6.10 7.94 -27.72
C SER A 40 6.16 9.45 -27.45
N SER A 41 6.88 9.83 -26.38
CA SER A 41 7.66 11.06 -26.21
C SER A 41 7.08 12.34 -26.85
N SER A 42 6.22 13.04 -26.10
CA SER A 42 6.09 14.51 -25.96
C SER A 42 4.70 14.86 -25.42
N HIS A 43 4.45 14.60 -24.14
CA HIS A 43 3.10 14.77 -23.57
C HIS A 43 2.90 16.16 -22.95
N SER A 44 1.74 16.76 -23.19
CA SER A 44 1.35 18.14 -22.81
C SER A 44 1.30 18.40 -21.29
N ILE A 45 1.39 17.35 -20.49
CA ILE A 45 1.34 17.39 -19.03
C ILE A 45 2.71 17.76 -18.42
N CYS A 46 3.79 17.68 -19.19
CA CYS A 46 5.11 18.19 -18.81
C CYS A 46 5.28 19.69 -19.11
N THR A 47 4.22 20.48 -19.02
CA THR A 47 4.32 21.93 -19.21
C THR A 47 3.49 22.69 -18.18
N CYS A 48 4.17 23.35 -17.25
CA CYS A 48 3.64 24.42 -16.40
C CYS A 48 3.22 25.67 -17.18
N LYS A 49 2.81 25.49 -18.44
CA LYS A 49 2.47 26.56 -19.38
C LYS A 49 1.11 27.16 -19.04
N ASN A 50 0.10 26.33 -18.73
CA ASN A 50 -1.17 26.76 -18.16
C ASN A 50 -1.58 25.84 -17.00
N PRO A 51 -0.96 25.96 -15.81
CA PRO A 51 -1.14 25.00 -14.72
C PRO A 51 -2.59 24.93 -14.22
N GLN A 52 -3.35 26.03 -14.35
CA GLN A 52 -4.78 26.12 -14.05
C GLN A 52 -5.66 25.17 -14.90
N VAL A 53 -5.20 24.79 -16.09
CA VAL A 53 -5.98 23.99 -17.07
C VAL A 53 -5.33 22.62 -17.29
N ASP A 54 -4.00 22.59 -17.36
CA ASP A 54 -3.26 21.44 -17.86
C ASP A 54 -2.65 20.60 -16.72
N ASN A 55 -2.56 21.13 -15.50
CA ASN A 55 -1.95 20.46 -14.36
C ASN A 55 -2.97 20.14 -13.25
N ILE A 56 -3.34 18.86 -13.11
CA ILE A 56 -4.31 18.40 -12.11
C ILE A 56 -3.84 18.62 -10.67
N PHE A 57 -2.55 18.41 -10.40
CA PHE A 57 -1.98 18.55 -9.06
C PHE A 57 -1.93 19.99 -8.61
N PHE A 58 -1.63 20.91 -9.54
CA PHE A 58 -1.73 22.34 -9.29
C PHE A 58 -3.17 22.74 -8.95
N ARG A 59 -4.16 22.34 -9.76
CA ARG A 59 -5.57 22.68 -9.50
C ARG A 59 -6.06 22.21 -8.13
N GLN A 60 -5.65 21.01 -7.74
CA GLN A 60 -6.01 20.46 -6.43
C GLN A 60 -5.34 21.26 -5.31
N CYS A 61 -4.03 21.47 -5.40
CA CYS A 61 -3.31 22.27 -4.40
C CYS A 61 -3.91 23.68 -4.27
N PHE A 62 -4.25 24.30 -5.40
CA PHE A 62 -4.96 25.57 -5.44
C PHE A 62 -6.33 25.49 -4.74
N ALA A 63 -7.13 24.46 -5.02
CA ALA A 63 -8.45 24.28 -4.41
C ALA A 63 -8.35 24.06 -2.88
N GLU A 64 -7.37 23.29 -2.40
CA GLU A 64 -7.13 23.05 -0.98
C GLU A 64 -6.65 24.31 -0.25
N ALA A 65 -5.67 25.02 -0.82
CA ALA A 65 -5.20 26.30 -0.29
C ALA A 65 -6.35 27.32 -0.25
N THR A 66 -7.18 27.36 -1.29
CA THR A 66 -8.38 28.23 -1.32
C THR A 66 -9.38 27.83 -0.22
N GLY A 67 -9.62 26.55 -0.01
CA GLY A 67 -10.50 26.04 1.05
C GLY A 67 -10.03 26.46 2.45
N ARG A 68 -8.74 26.24 2.75
CA ARG A 68 -8.13 26.65 4.03
C ARG A 68 -8.14 28.18 4.21
N SER A 69 -7.93 28.92 3.13
CA SER A 69 -7.99 30.38 3.15
C SER A 69 -9.42 30.87 3.45
N ASN A 70 -10.44 30.27 2.82
CA ASN A 70 -11.85 30.60 3.08
C ASN A 70 -12.24 30.28 4.52
N GLU A 71 -11.87 29.11 5.04
CA GLU A 71 -12.10 28.74 6.44
C GLU A 71 -11.40 29.74 7.39
N CYS A 72 -10.18 30.18 7.07
CA CYS A 72 -9.48 31.20 7.82
C CYS A 72 -10.25 32.54 7.83
N TYR A 73 -10.74 32.99 6.65
CA TYR A 73 -11.52 34.22 6.54
C TYR A 73 -12.84 34.18 7.30
N GLU A 74 -13.56 33.06 7.26
CA GLU A 74 -14.80 32.87 8.02
C GLU A 74 -14.58 33.02 9.53
N ASN A 75 -13.37 32.71 10.01
CA ASN A 75 -12.98 32.82 11.41
C ASN A 75 -12.42 34.20 11.81
N CYS A 76 -12.26 35.15 10.87
CA CYS A 76 -11.62 36.44 11.14
C CYS A 76 -12.53 37.54 11.69
N GLY A 77 -13.86 37.42 11.58
CA GLY A 77 -14.78 38.49 11.96
C GLY A 77 -14.49 39.79 11.18
N MET A 78 -14.40 40.95 11.87
CA MET A 78 -14.03 42.25 11.25
C MET A 78 -12.54 42.63 11.45
N ASN A 79 -11.67 41.67 11.78
CA ASN A 79 -10.26 41.95 12.03
C ASN A 79 -9.46 41.99 10.73
N ILE A 80 -9.13 43.18 10.24
CA ILE A 80 -8.37 43.38 9.00
C ILE A 80 -6.99 42.69 9.00
N HIS A 81 -6.30 42.69 10.15
CA HIS A 81 -5.00 42.01 10.27
C HIS A 81 -5.12 40.49 10.23
N CYS A 82 -6.27 39.94 10.61
CA CYS A 82 -6.57 38.52 10.44
C CYS A 82 -6.73 38.17 8.95
N PHE A 83 -7.46 38.99 8.19
CA PHE A 83 -7.57 38.80 6.73
C PHE A 83 -6.19 38.87 6.06
N ASP A 84 -5.34 39.82 6.44
CA ASP A 84 -3.96 39.91 5.93
C ASP A 84 -3.15 38.63 6.25
N GLY A 85 -3.31 38.10 7.46
CA GLY A 85 -2.69 36.84 7.88
C GLY A 85 -3.16 35.64 7.05
N CYS A 86 -4.46 35.50 6.82
CA CYS A 86 -5.01 34.42 5.98
C CYS A 86 -4.51 34.49 4.54
N LEU A 87 -4.41 35.71 3.97
CA LEU A 87 -3.87 35.92 2.64
C LEU A 87 -2.37 35.59 2.58
N ALA A 88 -1.60 35.93 3.62
CA ALA A 88 -0.19 35.58 3.71
C ALA A 88 0.01 34.06 3.74
N SER A 89 -0.75 33.34 4.57
CA SER A 89 -0.71 31.86 4.62
C SER A 89 -1.08 31.22 3.28
N PHE A 90 -2.14 31.72 2.63
CA PHE A 90 -2.53 31.25 1.30
C PHE A 90 -1.39 31.42 0.27
N LYS A 91 -0.71 32.57 0.27
CA LYS A 91 0.41 32.82 -0.64
C LYS A 91 1.57 31.85 -0.41
N GLU A 92 1.91 31.56 0.85
CA GLU A 92 2.98 30.61 1.16
C GLU A 92 2.60 29.18 0.74
N GLU A 93 1.37 28.74 0.99
CA GLU A 93 0.89 27.44 0.51
C GLU A 93 0.89 27.34 -1.03
N MET A 94 0.52 28.43 -1.71
CA MET A 94 0.52 28.48 -3.17
C MET A 94 1.91 28.33 -3.78
N LYS A 95 2.98 28.78 -3.12
CA LYS A 95 4.35 28.56 -3.60
C LYS A 95 4.73 27.09 -3.64
N GLU A 96 4.11 26.29 -2.77
CA GLU A 96 4.36 24.85 -2.65
C GLU A 96 3.59 24.00 -3.65
N CYS A 97 2.65 24.60 -4.38
CA CYS A 97 1.88 23.88 -5.39
C CYS A 97 2.74 23.49 -6.61
N PRO A 98 2.43 22.37 -7.28
CA PRO A 98 3.08 22.00 -8.53
C PRO A 98 2.97 23.09 -9.59
N CYS A 99 4.04 23.37 -10.32
CA CYS A 99 4.16 24.51 -11.23
C CYS A 99 4.23 25.89 -10.57
N MET A 100 4.54 25.96 -9.29
CA MET A 100 4.82 27.20 -8.56
C MET A 100 6.26 27.24 -8.04
N GLU A 101 6.61 28.30 -7.31
CA GLU A 101 7.98 28.66 -6.92
C GLU A 101 8.81 27.50 -6.37
N ASN A 102 8.25 26.69 -5.47
CA ASN A 102 8.97 25.59 -4.81
C ASN A 102 8.82 24.24 -5.52
N CYS A 103 8.05 24.20 -6.62
CA CYS A 103 7.86 23.02 -7.46
C CYS A 103 7.69 23.42 -8.95
N PRO A 104 8.68 24.11 -9.57
CA PRO A 104 8.49 24.84 -10.83
C PRO A 104 8.33 23.93 -12.05
N LEU A 105 8.72 22.67 -11.95
CA LEU A 105 8.62 21.67 -13.03
C LEU A 105 7.33 20.84 -12.95
N GLY A 106 6.47 21.09 -11.94
CA GLY A 106 5.32 20.24 -11.67
C GLY A 106 5.74 18.91 -11.05
N CYS A 107 4.82 17.94 -10.96
CA CYS A 107 5.16 16.64 -10.38
C CYS A 107 6.01 15.80 -11.34
N PRO A 108 7.03 15.08 -10.83
CA PRO A 108 7.37 14.95 -9.41
C PRO A 108 8.25 16.06 -8.84
N CYS A 109 7.97 16.44 -7.59
CA CYS A 109 8.79 17.34 -6.80
C CYS A 109 9.35 16.65 -5.57
N GLU A 110 10.63 16.92 -5.27
CA GLU A 110 11.29 16.36 -4.10
C GLU A 110 10.64 16.91 -2.83
N ASN A 111 10.26 16.01 -1.91
CA ASN A 111 9.79 16.30 -0.54
C ASN A 111 8.38 16.93 -0.37
N ARG A 112 7.39 16.55 -1.17
CA ARG A 112 6.00 17.05 -1.00
C ARG A 112 4.92 15.97 -1.15
N ASP A 113 3.97 15.96 -0.20
CA ASP A 113 2.81 15.04 -0.16
C ASP A 113 1.80 15.27 -1.30
N ILE A 114 1.81 16.46 -1.91
CA ILE A 114 0.93 16.83 -3.04
C ILE A 114 1.26 16.01 -4.30
N CYS A 115 2.51 15.54 -4.43
CA CYS A 115 2.93 14.57 -5.45
C CYS A 115 3.09 13.14 -4.86
N GLY A 116 2.39 12.85 -3.76
CA GLY A 116 2.55 11.67 -2.92
C GLY A 116 2.05 10.36 -3.52
N PRO A 117 2.28 9.23 -2.83
CA PRO A 117 1.91 7.91 -3.32
C PRO A 117 0.40 7.77 -3.53
N ASN A 118 0.04 7.07 -4.62
CA ASN A 118 -1.33 6.69 -4.89
C ASN A 118 -1.61 5.27 -4.41
N ILE A 119 -2.84 5.05 -3.94
CA ILE A 119 -3.40 3.74 -3.66
C ILE A 119 -4.22 3.34 -4.88
N THR A 120 -3.87 2.21 -5.51
CA THR A 120 -4.71 1.65 -6.58
C THR A 120 -5.62 0.58 -5.99
N ALA A 121 -6.93 0.78 -6.16
CA ALA A 121 -7.94 -0.22 -5.90
C ALA A 121 -8.32 -0.90 -7.21
N MET A 122 -7.96 -2.17 -7.34
CA MET A 122 -8.27 -2.97 -8.53
C MET A 122 -9.55 -3.76 -8.33
N CYS A 123 -10.48 -3.59 -9.26
CA CYS A 123 -11.75 -4.30 -9.26
C CYS A 123 -12.02 -4.90 -10.63
N GLN A 124 -12.59 -6.10 -10.65
CA GLN A 124 -13.06 -6.74 -11.89
C GLN A 124 -14.59 -6.76 -12.01
N SER A 125 -15.30 -6.60 -10.89
CA SER A 125 -16.77 -6.66 -10.85
C SER A 125 -17.46 -5.32 -11.15
N VAL A 126 -16.68 -4.25 -11.29
CA VAL A 126 -17.15 -2.92 -11.70
C VAL A 126 -16.37 -2.52 -12.96
N ASP A 127 -16.94 -1.64 -13.76
CA ASP A 127 -16.41 -1.25 -15.08
C ASP A 127 -15.01 -0.60 -15.02
N PHE A 128 -14.57 -0.19 -13.83
CA PHE A 128 -13.28 0.46 -13.61
C PHE A 128 -12.64 0.09 -12.26
N SER A 129 -11.32 -0.04 -12.28
CA SER A 129 -10.46 0.12 -11.11
C SER A 129 -10.27 1.61 -10.84
N TYR A 130 -9.65 2.01 -9.73
CA TYR A 130 -9.33 3.42 -9.53
C TYR A 130 -8.03 3.62 -8.77
N SER A 131 -7.34 4.69 -9.11
CA SER A 131 -6.21 5.21 -8.35
C SER A 131 -6.69 6.37 -7.50
N ILE A 132 -6.46 6.31 -6.19
CA ILE A 132 -6.78 7.39 -5.26
C ILE A 132 -5.50 7.92 -4.61
N SER A 133 -5.37 9.25 -4.49
CA SER A 133 -4.25 9.83 -3.74
C SER A 133 -4.31 9.38 -2.28
N ALA A 134 -3.16 9.30 -1.60
CA ALA A 134 -3.12 9.03 -0.17
C ALA A 134 -3.97 10.03 0.66
N SER A 135 -4.15 11.25 0.15
CA SER A 135 -5.03 12.25 0.75
C SER A 135 -6.53 11.97 0.57
N GLY A 136 -6.92 11.03 -0.31
CA GLY A 136 -8.31 10.70 -0.61
C GLY A 136 -9.02 11.67 -1.56
N HIS A 137 -8.39 12.79 -1.94
CA HIS A 137 -9.03 13.88 -2.67
C HIS A 137 -9.10 13.66 -4.18
N ASN A 138 -8.13 12.95 -4.77
CA ASN A 138 -8.17 12.63 -6.20
C ASN A 138 -8.46 11.16 -6.37
N LYS A 139 -9.54 10.87 -7.07
CA LYS A 139 -9.87 9.54 -7.54
C LYS A 139 -9.93 9.59 -9.06
N GLU A 140 -9.14 8.75 -9.70
CA GLU A 140 -9.12 8.59 -11.15
C GLU A 140 -9.50 7.15 -11.47
N ASN A 141 -10.38 6.97 -12.46
CA ASN A 141 -10.73 5.65 -12.95
C ASN A 141 -9.56 5.07 -13.75
N ARG A 142 -9.39 3.75 -13.62
CA ARG A 142 -8.34 2.96 -14.27
C ARG A 142 -8.96 1.74 -14.92
N HIS A 143 -8.62 1.50 -16.17
CA HIS A 143 -9.20 0.42 -16.97
C HIS A 143 -8.14 -0.64 -17.28
N TYR A 144 -8.16 -1.73 -16.54
CA TYR A 144 -7.28 -2.87 -16.78
C TYR A 144 -8.02 -3.96 -17.54
N THR A 145 -7.42 -4.45 -18.61
CA THR A 145 -7.84 -5.67 -19.28
C THR A 145 -7.54 -6.85 -18.36
N THR A 146 -8.61 -7.47 -17.86
CA THR A 146 -8.52 -8.64 -16.99
C THR A 146 -8.91 -9.91 -17.75
N PRO A 147 -8.22 -11.05 -17.50
CA PRO A 147 -8.63 -12.32 -18.08
C PRO A 147 -10.09 -12.65 -17.77
N ALA A 148 -10.73 -13.34 -18.72
CA ALA A 148 -12.13 -13.68 -18.65
C ALA A 148 -12.47 -14.45 -17.36
N ARG A 149 -13.62 -14.08 -16.78
CA ARG A 149 -14.23 -14.82 -15.68
C ARG A 149 -14.51 -16.25 -16.14
N THR A 150 -14.21 -17.21 -15.27
CA THR A 150 -14.68 -18.60 -15.41
C THR A 150 -15.75 -18.89 -14.36
N THR A 151 -15.44 -19.63 -13.30
CA THR A 151 -16.34 -19.88 -12.16
C THR A 151 -16.34 -18.75 -11.14
N SER A 152 -15.25 -17.98 -11.07
CA SER A 152 -15.06 -16.81 -10.20
C SER A 152 -14.39 -15.67 -10.96
N PRO A 153 -14.53 -14.40 -10.54
CA PRO A 153 -13.69 -13.32 -11.08
C PRO A 153 -12.21 -13.68 -10.93
N PHE A 154 -11.43 -13.38 -11.96
CA PHE A 154 -9.98 -13.56 -11.99
C PHE A 154 -9.29 -12.91 -10.78
N LEU A 155 -9.65 -11.69 -10.38
CA LEU A 155 -9.03 -11.01 -9.22
C LEU A 155 -9.61 -11.44 -7.86
N TYR A 156 -10.63 -12.31 -7.83
CA TYR A 156 -11.28 -12.68 -6.58
C TYR A 156 -10.34 -13.44 -5.65
N ARG A 157 -10.14 -12.88 -4.43
CA ARG A 157 -9.25 -13.41 -3.37
C ARG A 157 -7.77 -13.49 -3.78
N ALA A 158 -7.36 -12.74 -4.79
CA ALA A 158 -5.96 -12.63 -5.17
C ALA A 158 -5.19 -11.67 -4.22
N GLY A 159 -3.90 -11.92 -4.03
CA GLY A 159 -2.98 -11.02 -3.34
C GLY A 159 -2.26 -10.11 -4.32
N PHE A 160 -1.86 -8.93 -3.86
CA PHE A 160 -1.14 -7.96 -4.67
C PHE A 160 0.14 -7.55 -3.95
N SER A 161 1.23 -7.44 -4.69
CA SER A 161 2.50 -6.94 -4.19
C SER A 161 3.21 -6.10 -5.24
N ILE A 162 4.07 -5.19 -4.81
CA ILE A 162 4.92 -4.42 -5.71
C ILE A 162 6.35 -4.85 -5.51
N MET A 163 7.04 -5.23 -6.58
CA MET A 163 8.43 -5.62 -6.55
C MET A 163 9.14 -5.05 -7.77
N ASN A 164 10.27 -4.39 -7.55
CA ASN A 164 11.03 -3.67 -8.57
C ASN A 164 10.18 -2.66 -9.37
N GLY A 165 9.17 -2.07 -8.72
CA GLY A 165 8.24 -1.12 -9.35
C GLY A 165 7.12 -1.74 -10.20
N GLU A 166 7.11 -3.06 -10.36
CA GLU A 166 6.05 -3.79 -11.07
C GLU A 166 4.99 -4.31 -10.09
N VAL A 167 3.73 -4.33 -10.52
CA VAL A 167 2.62 -4.90 -9.75
C VAL A 167 2.46 -6.37 -10.09
N TYR A 168 2.66 -7.23 -9.09
CA TYR A 168 2.43 -8.66 -9.17
C TYR A 168 1.14 -9.06 -8.44
N ILE A 169 0.43 -10.02 -9.01
CA ILE A 169 -0.84 -10.55 -8.51
C ILE A 169 -0.69 -12.06 -8.33
N PHE A 170 -1.08 -12.54 -7.15
CA PHE A 170 -0.83 -13.89 -6.68
C PHE A 170 -2.11 -14.64 -6.33
N GLY A 171 -2.22 -15.89 -6.77
CA GLY A 171 -3.28 -16.82 -6.38
C GLY A 171 -4.71 -16.34 -6.66
N GLY A 172 -5.63 -16.70 -5.77
CA GLY A 172 -7.07 -16.43 -5.90
C GLY A 172 -7.88 -17.61 -6.39
N SER A 173 -9.20 -17.45 -6.51
CA SER A 173 -10.13 -18.57 -6.73
C SER A 173 -10.05 -19.24 -8.10
N GLN A 174 -9.67 -18.50 -9.14
CA GLN A 174 -9.60 -19.06 -10.50
C GLN A 174 -8.33 -19.88 -10.74
N ASP A 175 -7.20 -19.44 -10.19
CA ASP A 175 -5.94 -20.21 -10.14
C ASP A 175 -5.22 -19.81 -8.85
N SER A 176 -5.29 -20.70 -7.86
CA SER A 176 -4.73 -20.48 -6.53
C SER A 176 -3.20 -20.43 -6.49
N LYS A 177 -2.52 -20.77 -7.59
CA LYS A 177 -1.05 -20.74 -7.67
C LYS A 177 -0.53 -19.73 -8.70
N LYS A 178 -1.40 -18.95 -9.33
CA LYS A 178 -0.95 -18.03 -10.39
C LYS A 178 0.00 -16.97 -9.86
N ILE A 179 0.92 -16.58 -10.74
CA ILE A 179 1.74 -15.38 -10.61
C ILE A 179 1.56 -14.63 -11.93
N VAL A 180 0.89 -13.50 -11.86
CA VAL A 180 0.65 -12.64 -13.03
C VAL A 180 1.12 -11.23 -12.70
N LYS A 181 1.41 -10.43 -13.72
CA LYS A 181 1.81 -9.04 -13.52
C LYS A 181 1.00 -8.10 -14.39
N ILE A 182 0.95 -6.84 -13.99
CA ILE A 182 0.36 -5.81 -14.82
C ILE A 182 1.42 -5.33 -15.80
N GLU A 183 1.16 -5.54 -17.08
CA GLU A 183 1.97 -5.02 -18.18
C GLU A 183 1.12 -4.04 -18.96
N GLN A 184 1.58 -2.79 -19.03
CA GLN A 184 0.82 -1.69 -19.61
C GLN A 184 -0.57 -1.58 -18.93
N CYS A 185 -1.60 -2.12 -19.60
CA CYS A 185 -2.99 -2.16 -19.14
C CYS A 185 -3.61 -3.54 -19.11
N ALA A 186 -2.82 -4.60 -19.29
CA ALA A 186 -3.29 -5.97 -19.24
C ALA A 186 -2.68 -6.72 -18.07
N ILE A 187 -3.44 -7.67 -17.54
CA ILE A 187 -2.88 -8.65 -16.61
C ILE A 187 -2.33 -9.81 -17.44
N ASP A 188 -1.01 -9.90 -17.48
CA ASP A 188 -0.28 -10.90 -18.24
C ASP A 188 0.20 -12.04 -17.35
N ASP A 189 0.01 -13.26 -17.85
CA ASP A 189 0.50 -14.46 -17.18
C ASP A 189 2.03 -14.57 -17.34
N THR A 190 2.74 -14.65 -16.23
CA THR A 190 4.21 -14.79 -16.25
C THR A 190 4.67 -16.19 -16.65
N GLY A 191 3.76 -17.17 -16.70
CA GLY A 191 4.06 -18.60 -16.81
C GLY A 191 4.66 -19.20 -15.52
N LYS A 192 4.91 -18.38 -14.49
CA LYS A 192 5.41 -18.82 -13.18
C LYS A 192 4.26 -19.13 -12.25
N ARG A 193 4.50 -20.01 -11.28
CA ARG A 193 3.50 -20.44 -10.31
C ARG A 193 4.10 -20.51 -8.90
N LEU A 194 3.24 -20.29 -7.92
CA LEU A 194 3.52 -20.56 -6.52
C LEU A 194 3.65 -22.08 -6.31
N ILE A 195 4.43 -22.45 -5.29
CA ILE A 195 4.51 -23.83 -4.81
C ILE A 195 3.19 -24.16 -4.10
N SER A 196 2.72 -23.27 -3.22
CA SER A 196 1.51 -23.46 -2.43
C SER A 196 0.32 -22.67 -2.96
N THR A 197 -0.89 -23.05 -2.57
CA THR A 197 -2.10 -22.29 -2.89
C THR A 197 -2.14 -21.01 -2.07
N PHE A 198 -2.48 -19.88 -2.69
CA PHE A 198 -2.56 -18.59 -2.02
C PHE A 198 -3.93 -17.94 -2.21
N TYR A 199 -4.50 -17.47 -1.10
CA TYR A 199 -5.72 -16.67 -1.06
C TYR A 199 -5.53 -15.51 -0.09
N SER A 200 -5.72 -14.27 -0.55
CA SER A 200 -5.37 -13.07 0.22
C SER A 200 -6.16 -12.82 1.50
N TYR A 201 -7.30 -13.51 1.66
CA TYR A 201 -8.11 -13.45 2.87
C TYR A 201 -7.56 -14.34 4.00
N LEU A 202 -6.84 -15.42 3.66
CA LEU A 202 -6.19 -16.31 4.64
C LEU A 202 -4.70 -16.04 4.77
N GLY A 203 -4.05 -15.89 3.62
CA GLY A 203 -2.62 -15.70 3.49
C GLY A 203 -2.19 -14.26 3.65
N SER A 204 -0.93 -14.11 4.03
CA SER A 204 -0.26 -12.81 4.15
C SER A 204 0.88 -12.73 3.16
N LEU A 205 1.14 -11.53 2.64
CA LEU A 205 2.23 -11.29 1.70
C LEU A 205 2.91 -9.94 2.00
N VAL A 206 4.20 -9.82 1.70
CA VAL A 206 4.94 -8.56 1.82
C VAL A 206 6.14 -8.54 0.88
N THR A 207 6.50 -7.37 0.35
CA THR A 207 7.76 -7.18 -0.38
C THR A 207 8.89 -6.86 0.58
N LEU A 208 9.93 -7.67 0.56
CA LEU A 208 11.15 -7.47 1.32
C LEU A 208 12.20 -6.76 0.45
N LYS A 209 12.67 -5.59 0.91
CA LYS A 209 13.62 -4.73 0.17
C LYS A 209 15.08 -4.94 0.58
N GLU A 210 15.54 -6.20 0.58
CA GLU A 210 16.95 -6.53 0.82
C GLU A 210 17.86 -6.11 -0.34
N ASN A 211 19.09 -6.67 -0.43
CA ASN A 211 19.99 -6.48 -1.58
C ASN A 211 19.31 -6.76 -2.94
N SER A 212 18.28 -7.60 -2.95
CA SER A 212 17.36 -7.82 -4.07
C SER A 212 15.94 -7.91 -3.53
N GLU A 213 14.99 -7.20 -4.15
CA GLU A 213 13.59 -7.30 -3.74
C GLU A 213 13.04 -8.71 -3.99
N LYS A 214 12.28 -9.21 -3.02
CA LYS A 214 11.53 -10.47 -3.14
C LYS A 214 10.21 -10.35 -2.41
N ILE A 215 9.21 -11.08 -2.87
CA ILE A 215 7.89 -11.13 -2.23
C ILE A 215 7.85 -12.37 -1.37
N ILE A 216 7.52 -12.20 -0.09
CA ILE A 216 7.29 -13.28 0.85
C ILE A 216 5.79 -13.53 0.91
N LEU A 217 5.37 -14.78 0.75
CA LEU A 217 3.99 -15.22 0.90
C LEU A 217 3.95 -16.33 1.96
N CYS A 218 3.00 -16.23 2.88
CA CYS A 218 2.83 -17.20 3.95
C CYS A 218 1.36 -17.57 4.12
N ASN A 219 1.16 -18.76 4.68
CA ASN A 219 -0.10 -19.32 5.12
C ASN A 219 -1.07 -19.66 3.96
N SER A 220 -0.97 -20.91 3.53
CA SER A 220 -1.80 -21.53 2.48
C SER A 220 -3.04 -22.21 3.09
N TYR A 221 -4.10 -22.36 2.29
CA TYR A 221 -5.35 -23.00 2.73
C TYR A 221 -5.13 -24.42 3.30
N TYR A 222 -4.26 -25.21 2.65
CA TYR A 222 -3.94 -26.59 3.04
C TYR A 222 -2.68 -26.69 3.90
N ASP A 223 -1.78 -25.72 3.80
CA ASP A 223 -0.44 -25.74 4.39
C ASP A 223 -0.23 -24.45 5.21
N LYS A 224 -0.75 -24.45 6.43
CA LYS A 224 -0.99 -23.21 7.17
C LYS A 224 0.25 -22.55 7.79
N LEU A 225 1.35 -23.30 7.88
CA LEU A 225 2.64 -22.81 8.37
C LEU A 225 3.61 -22.47 7.24
N LYS A 226 3.33 -22.93 6.01
CA LYS A 226 4.26 -22.78 4.90
C LYS A 226 4.40 -21.34 4.46
N CYS A 227 5.63 -21.00 4.13
CA CYS A 227 6.01 -19.77 3.48
C CYS A 227 6.83 -20.05 2.23
N GLU A 228 6.73 -19.16 1.26
CA GLU A 228 7.51 -19.17 0.04
C GLU A 228 7.94 -17.75 -0.32
N SER A 229 9.00 -17.63 -1.10
CA SER A 229 9.44 -16.35 -1.66
C SER A 229 9.51 -16.38 -3.17
N PHE A 230 9.15 -15.28 -3.80
CA PHE A 230 9.25 -15.07 -5.24
C PHE A 230 10.18 -13.88 -5.53
N ASP A 231 11.17 -14.08 -6.39
CA ASP A 231 12.21 -13.07 -6.72
C ASP A 231 12.02 -12.43 -8.11
N GLY A 232 10.90 -12.71 -8.79
CA GLY A 232 10.62 -12.27 -10.16
C GLY A 232 10.83 -13.38 -11.20
N SER A 233 11.59 -14.42 -10.87
CA SER A 233 11.89 -15.53 -11.78
C SER A 233 11.52 -16.89 -11.20
N THR A 234 11.83 -17.09 -9.92
CA THR A 234 11.71 -18.36 -9.22
C THR A 234 10.94 -18.22 -7.93
N THR A 235 10.20 -19.27 -7.62
CA THR A 235 9.50 -19.42 -6.34
C THR A 235 10.23 -20.47 -5.54
N VAL A 236 10.61 -20.16 -4.31
CA VAL A 236 11.33 -21.07 -3.40
C VAL A 236 10.63 -21.16 -2.06
N ALA A 237 10.56 -22.36 -1.50
CA ALA A 237 10.10 -22.54 -0.12
C ALA A 237 11.12 -21.92 0.85
N ILE A 238 10.62 -21.25 1.88
CA ILE A 238 11.44 -20.69 2.95
C ILE A 238 11.01 -21.29 4.30
N ALA A 239 11.64 -20.86 5.39
CA ALA A 239 11.29 -21.32 6.73
C ALA A 239 9.79 -21.13 7.04
N GLU A 240 9.20 -22.13 7.67
CA GLU A 240 7.80 -22.13 8.11
C GLU A 240 7.60 -21.24 9.35
N THR A 241 6.42 -20.64 9.47
CA THR A 241 6.00 -19.96 10.69
C THR A 241 5.83 -20.98 11.83
N LYS A 242 6.02 -20.56 13.07
CA LYS A 242 5.80 -21.43 14.23
C LYS A 242 4.31 -21.53 14.56
N GLU A 243 3.55 -20.50 14.22
CA GLU A 243 2.12 -20.43 14.47
C GLU A 243 1.33 -20.30 13.17
N GLN A 244 0.05 -20.70 13.23
CA GLN A 244 -0.91 -20.47 12.15
C GLN A 244 -1.41 -19.02 12.22
N HIS A 245 -1.08 -18.23 11.22
CA HIS A 245 -1.46 -16.81 11.12
C HIS A 245 -2.65 -16.58 10.16
N ALA A 246 -3.77 -17.31 10.34
CA ALA A 246 -4.89 -17.21 9.39
C ALA A 246 -5.61 -15.87 9.53
N TYR A 247 -5.93 -15.25 8.39
CA TYR A 247 -6.53 -13.91 8.34
C TYR A 247 -5.66 -12.83 9.00
N ALA A 248 -4.35 -13.08 9.06
CA ALA A 248 -3.38 -12.15 9.60
C ALA A 248 -3.03 -11.04 8.60
N CYS A 249 -2.18 -10.14 9.07
CA CYS A 249 -1.47 -9.20 8.22
C CYS A 249 0.04 -9.38 8.37
N MET A 250 0.77 -9.11 7.28
CA MET A 250 2.23 -9.08 7.27
C MET A 250 2.70 -7.75 6.67
N SER A 251 3.72 -7.16 7.29
CA SER A 251 4.33 -5.90 6.86
C SER A 251 5.82 -5.89 7.19
N ILE A 252 6.50 -4.81 6.79
CA ILE A 252 7.89 -4.55 7.12
C ILE A 252 7.96 -3.74 8.42
N ASN A 253 8.81 -4.17 9.36
CA ASN A 253 9.10 -3.41 10.58
C ASN A 253 10.19 -2.35 10.36
N GLU A 254 10.49 -1.55 11.39
CA GLU A 254 11.49 -0.49 11.37
C GLU A 254 12.92 -0.96 11.06
N GLN A 255 13.19 -2.26 11.17
CA GLN A 255 14.47 -2.88 10.84
C GLN A 255 14.50 -3.46 9.43
N GLY A 256 13.46 -3.23 8.62
CA GLY A 256 13.38 -3.72 7.25
C GLY A 256 13.02 -5.20 7.13
N ARG A 257 12.50 -5.82 8.19
CA ARG A 257 12.24 -7.27 8.25
C ARG A 257 10.75 -7.58 8.10
N ALA A 258 10.44 -8.65 7.37
CA ALA A 258 9.07 -9.15 7.26
C ALA A 258 8.56 -9.61 8.64
N THR A 259 7.38 -9.12 9.02
CA THR A 259 6.76 -9.35 10.32
C THR A 259 5.30 -9.71 10.13
N ILE A 260 4.90 -10.92 10.54
CA ILE A 260 3.52 -11.41 10.48
C ILE A 260 2.89 -11.31 11.88
N ILE A 261 1.65 -10.81 11.92
CA ILE A 261 1.03 -10.33 13.16
C ILE A 261 -0.29 -11.05 13.38
N ALA A 262 -0.37 -11.79 14.49
CA ALA A 262 -1.57 -12.44 15.01
C ALA A 262 -2.33 -13.26 13.96
N GLY A 263 -3.62 -13.46 14.16
CA GLY A 263 -4.48 -14.27 13.32
C GLY A 263 -5.66 -14.76 14.14
N GLN A 264 -6.57 -15.47 13.49
CA GLN A 264 -7.78 -15.95 14.15
C GLN A 264 -7.46 -16.89 15.32
N GLU A 265 -6.40 -17.69 15.20
CA GLU A 265 -6.00 -18.68 16.19
C GLU A 265 -4.83 -18.27 17.09
N THR A 266 -4.17 -17.13 16.81
CA THR A 266 -2.95 -16.74 17.53
C THR A 266 -2.86 -15.23 17.73
N SER A 267 -2.28 -14.83 18.85
CA SER A 267 -1.87 -13.44 19.12
C SER A 267 -0.38 -13.23 18.84
N SER A 268 0.35 -14.29 18.48
CA SER A 268 1.79 -14.26 18.28
C SER A 268 2.18 -13.28 17.18
N VAL A 269 3.38 -12.74 17.30
CA VAL A 269 4.03 -11.93 16.27
C VAL A 269 5.32 -12.63 15.91
N GLU A 270 5.53 -12.89 14.63
CA GLU A 270 6.75 -13.54 14.16
C GLU A 270 7.49 -12.64 13.17
N ILE A 271 8.81 -12.55 13.32
CA ILE A 271 9.70 -11.75 12.48
C ILE A 271 10.62 -12.70 11.71
N LEU A 272 10.67 -12.56 10.39
CA LEU A 272 11.54 -13.36 9.54
C LEU A 272 12.98 -12.85 9.61
N GLU A 273 13.88 -13.67 10.14
CA GLU A 273 15.32 -13.44 10.04
C GLU A 273 15.84 -14.12 8.78
N THR A 274 16.35 -13.34 7.84
CA THR A 274 16.88 -13.86 6.58
C THR A 274 18.38 -14.15 6.64
N ARG A 275 19.13 -13.49 7.53
CA ARG A 275 20.55 -13.72 7.85
C ARG A 275 20.89 -13.21 9.24
N PHE A 276 21.60 -13.98 10.07
CA PHE A 276 22.32 -13.40 11.21
C PHE A 276 23.77 -13.89 11.25
N PHE A 277 24.66 -12.97 11.60
CA PHE A 277 26.09 -13.20 11.67
C PHE A 277 26.50 -13.41 13.12
N ILE A 278 27.03 -14.59 13.44
CA ILE A 278 27.73 -14.77 14.72
C ILE A 278 29.23 -14.68 14.46
N LYS A 279 29.88 -13.72 15.12
CA LYS A 279 31.34 -13.62 15.12
C LYS A 279 31.89 -14.35 16.35
N ILE A 280 32.38 -15.58 16.16
CA ILE A 280 33.05 -16.36 17.21
C ILE A 280 34.55 -16.39 16.89
N PHE A 281 35.41 -15.86 17.77
CA PHE A 281 36.88 -15.92 17.63
C PHE A 281 37.39 -15.60 16.21
N LYS A 282 36.95 -14.47 15.62
CA LYS A 282 37.23 -14.02 14.23
C LYS A 282 36.61 -14.86 13.09
N ILE A 283 35.89 -15.94 13.37
CA ILE A 283 35.12 -16.71 12.40
C ILE A 283 33.73 -16.10 12.25
N LEU A 284 33.30 -15.87 11.02
CA LEU A 284 31.93 -15.46 10.68
C LEU A 284 31.10 -16.72 10.45
N ILE A 285 30.23 -17.06 11.39
CA ILE A 285 29.26 -18.15 11.25
C ILE A 285 27.97 -17.55 10.70
N ILE A 286 27.53 -18.04 9.55
CA ILE A 286 26.21 -17.73 8.97
C ILE A 286 25.23 -18.75 9.55
N ILE A 287 24.32 -18.30 10.42
CA ILE A 287 23.27 -19.17 10.97
C ILE A 287 22.00 -19.01 10.15
N PHE A 288 21.31 -20.15 9.96
CA PHE A 288 20.13 -20.30 9.12
C PHE A 288 18.99 -19.32 9.44
N SER A 289 18.32 -18.92 8.37
CA SER A 289 17.10 -18.10 8.33
C SER A 289 15.92 -18.77 9.02
N GLY A 290 15.04 -17.99 9.65
CA GLY A 290 13.81 -18.52 10.25
C GLY A 290 12.96 -17.47 10.92
N TRP A 291 11.72 -17.85 11.25
CA TRP A 291 10.78 -17.00 11.99
C TRP A 291 11.12 -16.97 13.48
N GLN A 292 11.17 -15.78 14.06
CA GLN A 292 11.45 -15.54 15.47
C GLN A 292 10.25 -14.90 16.17
N ASN A 293 9.95 -15.34 17.38
CA ASN A 293 8.84 -14.78 18.15
C ASN A 293 9.19 -13.38 18.66
N ALA A 294 8.23 -12.48 18.59
CA ALA A 294 8.25 -11.17 19.22
C ALA A 294 7.10 -11.05 20.23
N GLN A 295 6.93 -9.87 20.83
CA GLN A 295 5.82 -9.63 21.76
C GLN A 295 4.48 -9.82 21.04
N SER A 296 3.63 -10.71 21.57
CA SER A 296 2.27 -10.93 21.07
C SER A 296 1.44 -9.64 21.06
N HIS A 297 0.49 -9.59 20.14
CA HIS A 297 -0.39 -8.44 19.95
C HIS A 297 -1.27 -8.18 21.19
N LEU A 298 -1.37 -6.91 21.63
CA LEU A 298 -2.08 -6.53 22.86
C LEU A 298 -3.57 -6.86 22.85
N ALA A 299 -4.21 -6.85 21.68
CA ALA A 299 -5.62 -7.16 21.52
C ALA A 299 -5.93 -8.67 21.50
N GLY A 300 -4.93 -9.54 21.66
CA GLY A 300 -5.09 -10.98 21.53
C GLY A 300 -5.14 -11.43 20.06
N ASN A 301 -6.00 -12.42 19.78
CA ASN A 301 -6.12 -13.09 18.47
C ASN A 301 -6.89 -12.22 17.48
N ILE A 302 -6.29 -11.09 17.12
CA ILE A 302 -6.83 -10.15 16.15
C ILE A 302 -6.71 -10.72 14.73
N PHE A 303 -7.81 -10.71 13.99
CA PHE A 303 -7.87 -11.23 12.62
C PHE A 303 -8.67 -10.30 11.70
N MET A 304 -8.49 -10.44 10.39
CA MET A 304 -9.01 -9.51 9.37
C MET A 304 -8.63 -8.04 9.62
N HIS A 305 -7.51 -7.81 10.31
CA HIS A 305 -6.94 -6.48 10.48
C HIS A 305 -6.04 -6.13 9.29
N THR A 306 -5.81 -4.84 9.10
CA THR A 306 -4.79 -4.36 8.16
C THR A 306 -3.56 -3.88 8.91
N CYS A 307 -2.42 -3.87 8.24
CA CYS A 307 -1.16 -3.41 8.79
C CYS A 307 -0.34 -2.71 7.72
N ALA A 308 0.44 -1.73 8.14
CA ALA A 308 1.29 -0.95 7.25
C ALA A 308 2.64 -0.64 7.91
N ALA A 309 3.68 -0.58 7.09
CA ALA A 309 5.01 -0.16 7.53
C ALA A 309 5.04 1.36 7.74
N LEU A 310 5.73 1.79 8.79
CA LEU A 310 6.03 3.18 9.09
C LEU A 310 7.56 3.33 9.19
N PRO A 311 8.12 4.54 8.95
CA PRO A 311 9.56 4.76 9.11
C PRO A 311 10.10 4.38 10.50
N ASN A 312 9.23 4.39 11.51
CA ASN A 312 9.57 4.12 12.89
C ASN A 312 8.80 2.92 13.49
N GLY A 313 8.24 2.03 12.66
CA GLY A 313 7.61 0.83 13.18
C GLY A 313 6.64 0.22 12.18
N LEU A 314 5.64 -0.46 12.70
CA LEU A 314 4.50 -0.91 11.91
C LEU A 314 3.21 -0.66 12.69
N VAL A 315 2.14 -0.40 11.98
CA VAL A 315 0.83 -0.13 12.57
C VAL A 315 -0.14 -1.25 12.22
N THR A 316 -1.03 -1.62 13.15
CA THR A 316 -2.24 -2.40 12.88
C THR A 316 -3.47 -1.54 13.08
N VAL A 317 -4.45 -1.71 12.20
CA VAL A 317 -5.68 -0.92 12.17
C VAL A 317 -6.88 -1.85 11.99
N GLY A 318 -7.92 -1.64 12.79
CA GLY A 318 -9.18 -2.37 12.69
C GLY A 318 -9.07 -3.84 13.09
N GLY A 319 -9.81 -4.71 12.39
CA GLY A 319 -9.87 -6.15 12.66
C GLY A 319 -10.94 -6.54 13.67
N ASN A 320 -11.03 -7.84 13.91
CA ASN A 320 -12.02 -8.48 14.78
C ASN A 320 -11.32 -9.37 15.80
N VAL A 321 -11.94 -9.51 16.97
CA VAL A 321 -11.56 -10.51 17.98
C VAL A 321 -12.80 -11.31 18.35
N ILE A 322 -12.70 -12.64 18.28
CA ILE A 322 -13.83 -13.54 18.57
C ILE A 322 -14.33 -13.28 20.00
N GLY A 323 -15.62 -12.99 20.14
CA GLY A 323 -16.26 -12.68 21.43
C GLY A 323 -16.16 -11.21 21.87
N THR A 324 -15.25 -10.42 21.30
CA THR A 324 -15.17 -8.97 21.54
C THR A 324 -15.82 -8.15 20.41
N GLY A 325 -15.72 -8.62 19.18
CA GLY A 325 -16.20 -7.91 18.00
C GLY A 325 -15.11 -7.06 17.35
N ASP A 326 -15.54 -6.06 16.59
CA ASP A 326 -14.66 -5.23 15.79
C ASP A 326 -13.87 -4.22 16.64
N LEU A 327 -12.59 -4.09 16.35
CA LEU A 327 -11.67 -3.23 17.07
C LEU A 327 -11.61 -1.84 16.45
N LYS A 328 -11.61 -0.81 17.30
CA LYS A 328 -11.39 0.58 16.91
C LYS A 328 -9.95 1.04 17.06
N ASN A 329 -9.21 0.41 17.96
CA ASN A 329 -7.86 0.86 18.33
C ASN A 329 -6.89 0.71 17.17
N VAL A 330 -5.97 1.67 17.09
CA VAL A 330 -4.80 1.65 16.22
C VAL A 330 -3.59 1.34 17.08
N TYR A 331 -2.88 0.27 16.77
CA TYR A 331 -1.72 -0.18 17.53
C TYR A 331 -0.44 0.03 16.75
N LEU A 332 0.59 0.54 17.39
CA LEU A 332 1.93 0.69 16.86
C LEU A 332 2.85 -0.34 17.52
N PHE A 333 3.52 -1.14 16.70
CA PHE A 333 4.64 -1.96 17.11
C PHE A 333 5.95 -1.28 16.73
N ARG A 334 6.80 -1.05 17.73
CA ARG A 334 8.09 -0.38 17.59
C ARG A 334 9.06 -0.94 18.63
N ASN A 335 10.28 -1.24 18.20
CA ASN A 335 11.35 -1.75 19.06
C ASN A 335 10.91 -3.00 19.86
N GLY A 336 10.13 -3.88 19.22
CA GLY A 336 9.64 -5.09 19.86
C GLY A 336 8.53 -4.87 20.90
N GLN A 337 7.96 -3.66 20.98
CA GLN A 337 6.92 -3.31 21.94
C GLN A 337 5.67 -2.74 21.27
N TRP A 338 4.50 -3.04 21.84
CA TRP A 338 3.21 -2.52 21.40
C TRP A 338 2.75 -1.29 22.19
N SER A 339 2.12 -0.35 21.49
CA SER A 339 1.45 0.82 22.08
C SER A 339 0.16 1.13 21.33
N VAL A 340 -0.82 1.72 22.01
CA VAL A 340 -2.04 2.25 21.35
C VAL A 340 -1.77 3.70 20.97
N VAL A 341 -1.97 4.05 19.70
CA VAL A 341 -1.62 5.37 19.15
C VAL A 341 -2.83 6.15 18.62
N GLY A 342 -4.01 5.52 18.59
CA GLY A 342 -5.22 6.18 18.15
C GLY A 342 -6.42 5.25 18.11
N GLN A 343 -7.54 5.77 17.62
CA GLN A 343 -8.77 5.02 17.40
C GLN A 343 -9.42 5.48 16.09
N MET A 344 -9.99 4.53 15.35
CA MET A 344 -10.84 4.83 14.20
C MET A 344 -12.15 5.47 14.67
N GLN A 345 -12.59 6.51 13.98
CA GLN A 345 -13.84 7.20 14.30
C GLN A 345 -15.07 6.33 14.00
N ASN A 346 -14.99 5.52 12.94
CA ASN A 346 -16.01 4.57 12.54
C ASN A 346 -15.38 3.19 12.35
N VAL A 347 -16.18 2.16 12.65
CA VAL A 347 -15.88 0.77 12.29
C VAL A 347 -16.73 0.46 11.08
#